data_AF-A0A6I1TQ61-F1
#
_entry.id   AF-A0A6I1TQ61-F1
#
_cell.length_a   1.000
_cell.length_b   1.000
_cell.length_c   1.000
_cell.angle_alpha   90.00
_cell.angle_beta   90.00
_cell.angle_gamma   90.00
#
_symmetry.space_group_name_H-M   'P 1'
#
loop_
_entity.id
_entity.type
_entity.pdbx_description
1 polymer ?
#
loop_
_entity_poly.entity_id
_entity_poly.type
_entity_poly.pdbx_seq_one_letter_code
_entity_poly.pdbx_strand_id
1 'polypeptide(L)' 'MLWEKISEKLSEKNWTVYKLCLKAGIGTAGIYRLRDGEVKDLYFDTVKKIADALEVSLEELR' A
#
# COMPACT_ATOMS: atom_id res chain seq x y z
N MET A 1 -9.80 5.51 -4.06
CA MET A 1 -8.91 5.98 -2.96
C MET A 1 -7.67 5.09 -2.92
N LEU A 2 -6.48 5.61 -2.58
CA LEU A 2 -5.21 4.86 -2.62
C LEU A 2 -5.28 3.47 -1.96
N TRP A 3 -5.98 3.38 -0.82
CA TRP A 3 -6.21 2.12 -0.13
C TRP A 3 -6.96 1.07 -0.97
N GLU A 4 -7.99 1.46 -1.72
CA GLU A 4 -8.81 0.52 -2.50
C GLU A 4 -7.95 -0.16 -3.57
N LYS A 5 -7.10 0.61 -4.25
CA LYS A 5 -6.14 0.11 -5.24
C LYS A 5 -5.11 -0.83 -4.62
N ILE A 6 -4.58 -0.47 -3.45
CA ILE A 6 -3.68 -1.34 -2.69
C ILE A 6 -4.40 -2.64 -2.31
N SER A 7 -5.62 -2.55 -1.78
CA SER A 7 -6.41 -3.70 -1.34
C SER A 7 -6.76 -4.64 -2.49
N GLU A 8 -7.07 -4.11 -3.67
CA GLU A 8 -7.30 -4.88 -4.88
C GLU A 8 -6.05 -5.67 -5.29
N LYS A 9 -4.90 -5.00 -5.42
CA LYS A 9 -3.62 -5.65 -5.74
C LYS A 9 -3.18 -6.67 -4.69
N LEU A 10 -3.46 -6.40 -3.41
CA LEU A 10 -3.22 -7.36 -2.34
C LEU A 10 -4.09 -8.61 -2.49
N SER A 11 -5.36 -8.44 -2.88
CA SER A 11 -6.28 -9.54 -3.10
C SER A 11 -5.86 -10.37 -4.33
N GLU A 12 -5.47 -9.73 -5.43
CA GLU A 12 -4.93 -10.40 -6.62
C GLU A 12 -3.69 -11.26 -6.30
N LYS A 13 -2.79 -10.76 -5.45
CA LYS A 13 -1.57 -11.47 -5.06
C LYS A 13 -1.76 -12.41 -3.86
N ASN A 14 -2.96 -12.47 -3.26
CA ASN A 14 -3.25 -13.17 -2.01
C ASN A 14 -2.27 -12.79 -0.87
N TRP A 15 -2.01 -11.48 -0.73
CA TRP A 15 -1.10 -10.92 0.27
C TRP A 15 -1.85 -10.27 1.43
N THR A 16 -1.29 -10.42 2.63
CA THR A 16 -1.72 -9.64 3.78
C THR A 16 -1.05 -8.27 3.79
N VAL A 17 -1.67 -7.31 4.48
CA VAL A 17 -1.06 -5.99 4.76
C VAL A 17 0.32 -6.14 5.41
N TYR A 18 0.47 -7.11 6.31
CA TYR A 18 1.74 -7.39 6.96
C TYR A 18 2.83 -7.81 5.95
N LYS A 19 2.49 -8.70 5.02
CA LYS A 19 3.41 -9.14 3.96
C LYS A 19 3.83 -7.99 3.05
N LEU A 20 2.89 -7.09 2.71
CA LEU A 20 3.20 -5.87 1.97
C LEU A 20 4.18 -4.99 2.74
N CYS A 21 3.91 -4.73 4.02
CA CYS A 21 4.77 -3.89 4.84
C CYS A 21 6.18 -4.46 4.97
N LEU A 22 6.30 -5.79 5.12
CA LEU A 22 7.57 -6.49 5.18
C LEU A 22 8.34 -6.37 3.85
N LYS A 23 7.66 -6.52 2.71
CA LYS A 23 8.26 -6.40 1.37
C LYS A 23 8.67 -4.97 1.04
N ALA A 24 7.85 -3.98 1.41
CA ALA A 24 8.08 -2.57 1.17
C ALA A 24 9.05 -1.93 2.18
N GLY A 25 9.37 -2.61 3.28
CA GLY A 25 10.22 -2.06 4.34
C GLY A 25 9.58 -0.86 5.06
N ILE A 26 8.25 -0.87 5.20
CA ILE A 26 7.47 0.22 5.82
C ILE A 26 6.77 -0.24 7.10
N GLY A 27 6.47 0.70 7.99
CA GLY A 27 5.68 0.42 9.18
C GLY A 27 4.21 0.17 8.86
N THR A 28 3.61 -0.81 9.53
CA THR A 28 2.19 -1.18 9.36
C THR A 28 1.21 -0.09 9.80
N ALA A 29 1.62 0.77 10.74
CA ALA A 29 0.78 1.84 11.29
C ALA A 29 0.31 2.86 10.25
N GLY A 30 1.09 3.11 9.20
CA GLY A 30 0.69 4.01 8.11
C GLY A 30 -0.42 3.40 7.25
N ILE A 31 -0.28 2.10 6.92
CA ILE A 31 -1.26 1.38 6.10
C ILE A 31 -2.59 1.21 6.84
N TYR A 32 -2.58 0.89 8.13
CA TYR A 32 -3.82 0.75 8.89
C TYR A 32 -4.58 2.07 9.02
N ARG A 33 -3.88 3.19 9.23
CA ARG A 33 -4.50 4.51 9.22
C ARG A 33 -5.09 4.88 7.84
N LEU A 34 -4.44 4.46 6.76
CA LEU A 34 -4.95 4.64 5.39
C LEU A 34 -6.20 3.78 5.16
N ARG A 35 -6.20 2.53 5.64
CA ARG A 35 -7.36 1.61 5.57
C ARG A 35 -8.55 2.15 6.35
N ASP A 36 -8.30 2.63 7.57
CA ASP A 36 -9.34 3.09 8.50
C ASP A 36 -9.84 4.50 8.16
N GLY A 37 -9.27 5.13 7.12
CA GLY A 37 -9.68 6.44 6.62
C GLY A 37 -9.19 7.62 7.47
N GLU A 38 -8.34 7.36 8.48
CA GLU A 38 -7.73 8.41 9.30
C GLU A 38 -6.78 9.31 8.49
N VAL A 39 -6.14 8.73 7.47
CA VAL A 39 -5.34 9.46 6.49
C VAL A 39 -5.84 9.16 5.09
N LYS A 40 -5.83 10.18 4.22
CA LYS A 40 -6.24 10.05 2.81
C LYS A 40 -5.10 9.63 1.90
N ASP A 41 -3.87 9.90 2.31
CA ASP A 41 -2.67 9.69 1.52
C ASP A 41 -1.47 9.33 2.39
N LEU A 42 -0.48 8.72 1.75
CA LEU A 42 0.81 8.43 2.36
C LEU A 42 1.88 9.35 1.76
N TYR A 43 3.00 9.48 2.47
CA TYR A 43 4.18 10.14 1.90
C TYR A 43 4.57 9.47 0.58
N PHE A 44 4.95 10.28 -0.41
CA PHE A 44 5.30 9.81 -1.74
C PHE A 44 6.38 8.70 -1.75
N ASP A 45 7.35 8.79 -0.85
CA ASP A 45 8.38 7.76 -0.66
C ASP A 45 7.78 6.40 -0.21
N THR A 46 6.79 6.44 0.69
CA THR A 46 6.05 5.26 1.12
C THR A 46 5.23 4.68 -0.03
N VAL A 47 4.57 5.52 -0.83
CA VAL A 47 3.80 5.08 -2.00
C VAL A 47 4.72 4.40 -3.03
N LYS A 48 5.92 4.94 -3.28
CA LYS A 48 6.94 4.29 -4.11
C LYS A 48 7.31 2.91 -3.60
N LYS A 49 7.66 2.80 -2.32
CA LYS A 49 7.99 1.50 -1.69
C LYS A 49 6.86 0.48 -1.80
N ILE A 50 5.62 0.92 -1.68
CA ILE A 50 4.43 0.07 -1.86
C ILE A 50 4.31 -0.38 -3.31
N ALA A 51 4.45 0.55 -4.28
CA ALA A 51 4.39 0.24 -5.71
C ALA A 51 5.48 -0.76 -6.10
N ASP A 52 6.71 -0.51 -5.67
CA ASP A 52 7.86 -1.39 -5.90
C ASP A 52 7.62 -2.78 -5.29
N ALA A 53 7.10 -2.84 -4.06
CA ALA A 53 6.78 -4.11 -3.40
C ALA A 53 5.64 -4.87 -4.07
N LEU A 54 4.66 -4.17 -4.62
CA LEU A 54 3.54 -4.75 -5.37
C LEU A 54 3.90 -5.03 -6.83
N GLU A 55 5.09 -4.63 -7.30
CA GLU A 55 5.54 -4.73 -8.69
C GLU A 55 4.53 -4.06 -9.65
N VAL A 56 4.00 -2.91 -9.25
CA VAL A 56 3.05 -2.09 -10.02
C VAL A 56 3.62 -0.70 -10.24
N SER A 57 3.10 0.00 -11.25
CA SER A 57 3.44 1.40 -11.47
C SER A 57 2.78 2.32 -10.42
N LEU A 58 3.36 3.51 -10.20
CA LEU A 58 2.72 4.55 -9.39
C LEU A 58 1.37 5.01 -9.96
N GLU A 59 1.20 4.94 -11.28
CA GLU A 59 -0.04 5.29 -11.96
C GLU A 59 -1.17 4.30 -11.65
N GLU A 60 -0.83 3.02 -11.50
CA GLU A 60 -1.78 2.01 -11.06
C GLU A 60 -2.29 2.27 -9.64
N LEU A 61 -1.50 2.94 -8.79
CA LEU A 61 -1.90 3.33 -7.43
C LEU A 61 -2.62 4.68 -7.34
N ARG A 62 -2.73 5.43 -8.44
CA ARG A 62 -3.25 6.82 -8.48
C ARG A 62 -4.77 6.95 -8.42
#